data_AF-W3RGZ0-F1
#
_entry.id   AF-W3RGZ0-F1
#
_cell.length_a   1.000
_cell.length_b   1.000
_cell.length_c   1.000
_cell.angle_alpha   90.00
_cell.angle_beta   90.00
_cell.angle_gamma   90.00
#
_symmetry.space_group_name_H-M   'P 1'
#
loop_
_entity.id
_entity.type
_entity.pdbx_description
1 polymer ?
#
loop_
_entity_poly.entity_id
_entity_poly.type
_entity_poly.pdbx_seq_one_letter_code
_entity_poly.pdbx_strand_id
1 'polypeptide(L)'
;MILDLEEKCGAGIAAILQRLADGTWRLNDVRETIRLGLIGGGMSPEKAMAAVKNHVDENPLASSVLIAYAVIEAALVPPRGDDVGKELPAEVMQAGFITPMDASDVRKS
;
A
#
# COMPACT_ATOMS: atom_id res chain seq x y z
N MET A 1 -13.68 6.72 5.98
CA MET A 1 -12.21 6.63 5.84
C MET A 1 -11.53 7.98 6.05
N ILE A 2 -11.64 8.95 5.12
CA ILE A 2 -10.85 10.21 5.22
C ILE A 2 -11.13 10.96 6.53
N LEU A 3 -12.39 11.27 6.85
CA LEU A 3 -12.75 11.97 8.09
C LEU A 3 -12.30 11.21 9.35
N ASP A 4 -12.54 9.89 9.38
CA ASP A 4 -12.14 9.05 10.52
C ASP A 4 -10.63 9.00 10.69
N LEU A 5 -9.89 9.05 9.58
CA LEU A 5 -8.43 9.03 9.59
C LEU A 5 -7.87 10.37 10.08
N GLU A 6 -8.41 11.48 9.60
CA GLU A 6 -8.01 12.82 10.06
C GLU A 6 -8.24 13.00 11.57
N GLU A 7 -9.38 12.51 12.09
CA GLU A 7 -9.69 12.49 13.52
C GLU A 7 -8.66 11.68 14.31
N LYS A 8 -8.35 10.46 13.86
CA LYS A 8 -7.42 9.55 14.56
C LYS A 8 -5.95 9.97 14.50
N CYS A 9 -5.56 10.68 13.46
CA CYS A 9 -4.21 11.20 13.30
C CYS A 9 -4.04 12.63 13.83
N GLY A 10 -5.15 13.32 14.14
CA GLY A 10 -5.15 14.73 14.55
C GLY A 10 -4.50 15.64 13.50
N ALA A 11 -4.71 15.34 12.22
CA ALA A 11 -4.04 15.99 11.10
C ALA A 11 -4.87 15.89 9.83
N GLY A 12 -4.77 16.90 8.95
CA GLY A 12 -5.42 16.85 7.64
C GLY A 12 -4.79 15.78 6.73
N ILE A 13 -5.56 15.24 5.80
CA ILE A 13 -5.20 14.09 4.97
C ILE A 13 -3.91 14.31 4.16
N ALA A 14 -3.70 15.53 3.66
CA ALA A 14 -2.48 15.90 2.94
C ALA A 14 -1.23 15.88 3.85
N ALA A 15 -1.37 16.26 5.12
CA ALA A 15 -0.28 16.19 6.08
C ALA A 15 0.06 14.75 6.44
N ILE A 16 -0.94 13.87 6.54
CA ILE A 16 -0.74 12.43 6.77
C ILE A 16 0.00 11.80 5.59
N LEU A 17 -0.44 12.08 4.35
CA LEU A 17 0.24 11.62 3.13
C LEU A 17 1.71 12.08 3.07
N GLN A 18 1.96 13.36 3.35
CA GLN A 18 3.33 13.92 3.33
C GLN A 18 4.23 13.25 4.37
N ARG A 19 3.75 13.06 5.61
CA ARG A 19 4.53 12.36 6.66
C ARG A 19 4.88 10.93 6.29
N LEU A 20 3.96 10.23 5.62
CA LEU A 20 4.22 8.89 5.10
C LEU A 20 5.29 8.91 4.00
N ALA A 21 5.30 9.95 3.16
CA ALA A 21 6.26 10.11 2.07
C ALA A 21 7.67 10.50 2.53
N ASP A 22 7.78 11.42 3.49
CA ASP A 22 9.06 11.99 3.95
C ASP A 22 9.68 11.27 5.15
N GLY A 23 8.97 10.29 5.70
CA GLY A 23 9.44 9.49 6.85
C GLY A 23 9.14 10.09 8.21
N THR A 24 8.44 11.22 8.30
CA THR A 24 8.04 11.86 9.57
C THR A 24 6.71 11.33 10.13
N TRP A 25 6.29 10.15 9.67
CA TRP A 25 5.07 9.46 10.06
C TRP A 25 5.02 9.11 11.54
N ARG A 26 3.79 9.10 12.06
CA ARG A 26 3.43 8.63 13.40
C ARG A 26 2.82 7.25 13.32
N LEU A 27 2.74 6.55 14.45
CA LEU A 27 2.12 5.23 14.52
C LEU A 27 0.72 5.19 13.89
N ASN A 28 -0.14 6.16 14.21
CA ASN A 28 -1.50 6.21 13.68
C ASN A 28 -1.54 6.49 12.17
N ASP A 29 -0.57 7.26 11.63
CA ASP A 29 -0.49 7.54 10.19
C ASP A 29 -0.33 6.24 9.38
N VAL A 30 0.29 5.21 9.97
CA VAL A 30 0.44 3.87 9.34
C VAL A 30 -0.72 2.95 9.72
N ARG A 31 -0.96 2.78 11.02
CA ARG A 31 -1.88 1.79 11.58
C ARG A 31 -3.33 2.03 11.16
N GLU A 32 -3.80 3.27 11.31
CA GLU A 32 -5.20 3.61 11.05
C GLU A 32 -5.48 3.74 9.55
N THR A 33 -4.49 4.17 8.76
CA THR A 33 -4.60 4.20 7.30
C THR A 33 -4.84 2.80 6.75
N ILE A 34 -4.04 1.81 7.16
CA ILE A 34 -4.22 0.42 6.73
C ILE A 34 -5.56 -0.13 7.23
N ARG A 35 -5.89 0.08 8.52
CA ARG A 35 -7.15 -0.43 9.10
C ARG A 35 -8.38 0.11 8.35
N LEU A 36 -8.43 1.42 8.14
CA LEU A 36 -9.55 2.09 7.47
C LEU A 36 -9.57 1.79 5.96
N GLY A 37 -8.42 1.59 5.33
CA GLY A 37 -8.32 1.13 3.94
C GLY A 37 -8.88 -0.28 3.76
N LEU A 38 -8.53 -1.23 4.63
CA LEU A 38 -9.10 -2.58 4.61
C LEU A 38 -10.62 -2.57 4.77
N ILE A 39 -11.14 -1.72 5.66
CA ILE A 39 -12.59 -1.53 5.85
C ILE A 39 -13.22 -0.93 4.58
N GLY A 40 -12.59 0.08 3.98
CA GLY A 40 -13.02 0.67 2.72
C GLY A 40 -13.02 -0.33 1.55
N GLY A 41 -12.12 -1.31 1.58
CA GLY A 41 -12.05 -2.43 0.64
C GLY A 41 -13.02 -3.59 0.94
N GLY A 42 -13.90 -3.48 1.94
CA GLY A 42 -14.95 -4.45 2.23
C GLY A 42 -14.66 -5.45 3.36
N MET A 43 -13.52 -5.33 4.06
CA MET A 43 -13.25 -6.16 5.25
C MET A 43 -14.09 -5.68 6.45
N SER A 44 -14.59 -6.60 7.29
CA SER A 44 -15.30 -6.19 8.51
C SER A 44 -14.37 -5.45 9.48
N PRO A 45 -14.89 -4.50 10.30
CA PRO A 45 -14.08 -3.74 11.25
C PRO A 45 -13.26 -4.62 12.22
N GLU A 46 -13.84 -5.72 12.69
CA GLU A 46 -13.21 -6.65 13.63
C GLU A 46 -12.05 -7.40 12.96
N LYS A 47 -12.27 -7.87 11.72
CA LYS A 47 -11.23 -8.55 10.94
C LYS A 47 -10.10 -7.60 10.56
N ALA A 48 -10.42 -6.36 10.18
CA ALA A 48 -9.42 -5.35 9.87
C ALA A 48 -8.56 -5.01 11.09
N MET A 49 -9.18 -4.87 12.27
CA MET A 49 -8.45 -4.65 13.52
C MET A 49 -7.51 -5.83 13.85
N ALA A 50 -8.00 -7.07 13.72
CA ALA A 50 -7.17 -8.26 13.95
C ALA A 50 -6.00 -8.36 12.96
N ALA A 51 -6.23 -8.08 11.67
CA ALA A 51 -5.19 -8.09 10.65
C ALA A 51 -4.11 -7.04 10.94
N VAL A 52 -4.51 -5.81 11.28
CA VAL A 52 -3.56 -4.74 11.63
C VAL A 52 -2.77 -5.09 12.89
N LYS A 53 -3.40 -5.66 13.91
CA LYS A 53 -2.69 -6.13 15.10
C LYS A 53 -1.60 -7.15 14.74
N ASN A 54 -1.98 -8.20 14.01
CA ASN A 54 -1.08 -9.33 13.73
C ASN A 54 0.01 -8.99 12.70
N HIS A 55 -0.24 -8.05 11.79
CA HIS A 55 0.66 -7.78 10.66
C HIS A 55 1.35 -6.41 10.72
N VAL A 56 0.80 -5.44 11.45
CA VAL A 56 1.40 -4.11 11.62
C VAL A 56 1.96 -3.95 13.04
N ASP A 57 1.14 -4.15 14.07
CA ASP A 57 1.55 -3.86 15.46
C ASP A 57 2.64 -4.82 15.97
N GLU A 58 2.65 -6.07 15.48
CA GLU A 58 3.59 -7.12 15.87
C GLU A 58 4.87 -7.16 15.01
N ASN A 59 5.01 -6.26 14.03
CA ASN A 59 6.16 -6.21 13.11
C ASN A 59 6.87 -4.84 13.15
N PRO A 60 8.11 -4.74 12.64
CA PRO A 60 8.75 -3.45 12.43
C PRO A 60 7.86 -2.53 11.60
N LEU A 61 7.45 -1.41 12.19
CA LEU A 61 6.43 -0.51 11.61
C LEU A 61 6.84 0.02 10.22
N ALA A 62 8.15 0.24 10.01
CA ALA A 62 8.72 0.68 8.75
C ALA A 62 8.31 -0.21 7.56
N SER A 63 8.14 -1.52 7.78
CA SER A 63 7.71 -2.47 6.73
C SER A 63 6.29 -2.20 6.21
N SER A 64 5.46 -1.51 7.00
CA SER A 64 4.06 -1.20 6.65
C SER A 64 3.87 0.22 6.08
N VAL A 65 4.90 1.06 6.12
CA VAL A 65 4.79 2.48 5.72
C VAL A 65 4.41 2.62 4.25
N LEU A 66 5.07 1.86 3.37
CA LEU A 66 4.76 1.92 1.93
C LEU A 66 3.35 1.41 1.63
N ILE A 67 2.85 0.44 2.41
CA ILE A 67 1.47 -0.05 2.28
C ILE A 67 0.50 1.06 2.69
N ALA A 68 0.73 1.71 3.83
CA ALA A 68 -0.09 2.83 4.27
C ALA A 68 -0.08 3.96 3.25
N TYR A 69 1.09 4.31 2.69
CA TYR A 69 1.22 5.32 1.64
C TYR A 69 0.38 4.98 0.40
N ALA A 70 0.46 3.74 -0.11
CA ALA A 70 -0.34 3.32 -1.26
C ALA A 70 -1.84 3.36 -0.99
N VAL A 71 -2.26 2.98 0.23
CA VAL A 71 -3.68 2.99 0.63
C VAL A 71 -4.24 4.42 0.67
N ILE A 72 -3.52 5.37 1.28
CA ILE A 72 -3.97 6.77 1.33
C ILE A 72 -3.94 7.42 -0.05
N GLU A 73 -2.97 7.08 -0.90
CA GLU A 73 -2.87 7.59 -2.27
C GLU A 73 -4.06 7.12 -3.13
N ALA A 74 -4.39 5.83 -3.08
CA ALA A 74 -5.56 5.27 -3.75
C ALA A 74 -6.90 5.84 -3.25
N ALA A 75 -6.96 6.29 -1.99
CA ALA A 75 -8.15 6.95 -1.45
C ALA A 75 -8.30 8.40 -1.95
N LEU A 76 -7.21 9.07 -2.30
CA LEU A 76 -7.18 10.45 -2.77
C LEU A 76 -7.27 10.57 -4.29
N VAL A 77 -6.65 9.64 -5.00
CA VAL A 77 -6.59 9.61 -6.45
C VAL A 77 -7.43 8.42 -6.91
N PRO A 78 -8.62 8.65 -7.48
CA PRO A 78 -9.38 7.57 -8.09
C PRO A 78 -8.49 6.85 -9.10
N PRO A 79 -8.52 5.51 -9.14
CA PRO A 79 -7.82 4.77 -10.16
C PRO A 79 -8.21 5.32 -11.52
N ARG A 80 -7.22 5.55 -12.40
CA ARG A 80 -7.52 5.88 -13.80
C ARG A 80 -8.42 4.75 -14.31
N GLY A 81 -9.61 5.13 -14.78
CA GLY A 81 -10.74 4.20 -14.90
C GLY A 81 -10.43 3.07 -15.87
N ASP A 82 -9.91 1.95 -15.36
CA ASP A 82 -9.94 0.61 -15.94
C ASP A 82 -9.24 -0.48 -15.09
N ASP A 83 -8.49 -0.14 -14.04
CA ASP A 83 -7.53 -1.09 -13.41
C ASP A 83 -7.91 -1.65 -12.02
N VAL A 84 -9.05 -1.26 -11.44
CA VAL A 84 -9.47 -1.82 -10.13
C VAL A 84 -10.63 -2.79 -10.32
N GLY A 85 -10.32 -4.09 -10.24
CA GLY A 85 -11.30 -5.16 -10.12
C GLY A 85 -11.68 -5.90 -11.40
N LYS A 86 -10.97 -5.72 -12.52
CA LYS A 86 -11.06 -6.71 -13.61
C LYS A 86 -10.30 -7.94 -13.15
N GLU A 87 -11.03 -9.01 -12.82
CA GLU A 87 -10.44 -10.34 -12.65
C GLU A 87 -9.51 -10.58 -13.84
N LEU A 88 -8.21 -10.70 -13.59
CA LEU A 88 -7.30 -11.18 -14.62
C LEU A 88 -7.82 -12.58 -14.99
N PRO A 89 -8.18 -12.82 -16.27
CA PRO A 89 -8.44 -14.17 -16.71
C PRO A 89 -7.24 -15.03 -16.32
N ALA A 90 -7.51 -16.25 -15.85
CA ALA A 90 -6.53 -17.17 -15.26
C ALA A 90 -5.37 -17.62 -16.20
N GLU A 91 -5.09 -16.92 -17.28
CA GLU A 91 -4.17 -17.32 -18.34
C GLU A 91 -2.84 -16.57 -18.38
N VAL A 92 -2.59 -15.57 -17.53
CA VAL A 92 -1.24 -14.97 -17.45
C VAL A 92 -0.40 -15.64 -16.37
N MET A 93 -0.26 -16.96 -16.50
CA MET A 93 0.72 -17.77 -15.76
C MET A 93 1.74 -18.37 -16.73
N GLN A 94 2.26 -17.57 -17.66
CA GLN A 94 3.50 -17.90 -18.36
C GLN A 94 4.13 -16.69 -19.07
N ALA A 95 5.13 -16.10 -18.44
CA ALA A 95 6.32 -15.45 -19.02
C ALA A 95 7.06 -14.82 -17.83
N GLY A 96 8.06 -15.47 -17.25
CA GLY A 96 9.34 -15.67 -17.91
C GLY A 96 10.33 -14.71 -17.25
N PHE A 97 10.93 -15.16 -16.15
CA PHE A 97 12.05 -14.48 -15.51
C PHE A 97 13.21 -14.42 -16.52
N ILE A 98 13.57 -13.24 -17.00
CA ILE A 98 14.80 -12.99 -17.72
C ILE A 98 15.45 -11.73 -17.16
N THR A 99 16.40 -11.93 -16.24
CA THR A 99 17.43 -10.94 -15.94
C THR A 99 18.43 -10.91 -17.10
N PRO A 100 18.75 -9.74 -17.68
CA PRO A 100 19.86 -9.64 -18.62
C PRO A 100 21.18 -9.86 -17.86
N MET A 101 21.82 -10.98 -18.15
CA MET A 101 23.22 -11.24 -17.82
C MET A 101 24.07 -10.55 -18.88
N ASP A 102 24.82 -9.51 -18.50
CA ASP A 102 25.67 -8.73 -19.40
C ASP A 102 26.86 -9.61 -19.84
N ALA A 103 26.78 -10.13 -21.07
CA ALA A 103 27.82 -10.91 -21.71
C ALA A 103 28.70 -9.98 -22.57
N SER A 104 29.62 -9.27 -21.92
CA SER A 104 30.72 -8.61 -22.62
C SER A 104 31.82 -9.62 -22.96
N ASP A 105 31.57 -10.53 -23.92
CA ASP A 105 32.62 -11.20 -24.70
C ASP A 105 32.08 -12.05 -25.88
N VAL A 106 31.87 -11.50 -27.08
CA VAL A 106 31.96 -12.28 -28.34
C VAL A 106 32.41 -11.39 -29.51
N ARG A 107 33.72 -11.46 -29.80
CA ARG A 107 34.38 -11.56 -31.13
C ARG A 107 34.21 -10.46 -32.19
N LYS A 108 35.37 -9.82 -32.43
CA LYS A 108 36.11 -9.76 -33.71
C LYS A 108 35.28 -9.64 -35.01
N SER A 109 35.39 -8.48 -35.64
CA SER A 109 35.55 -8.29 -37.09
C SER A 109 36.61 -7.24 -37.34
#